data_AF-A0A8C6UIP4-F1
#
_entry.id   AF-A0A8C6UIP4-F1
#
_cell.length_a   1.000
_cell.length_b   1.000
_cell.length_c   1.000
_cell.angle_alpha   90.00
_cell.angle_beta   90.00
_cell.angle_gamma   90.00
#
_symmetry.space_group_name_H-M   'P 1'
#
loop_
_entity.id
_entity.type
_entity.pdbx_description
1 polymer ?
#
loop_
_entity_poly.entity_id
_entity_poly.type
_entity_poly.pdbx_seq_one_letter_code
_entity_poly.pdbx_strand_id
1 'polypeptide(L)'
;MEGLSEFTEYLFESVEIPAPFDLLEPPTSGGFLKLSKPCCYIFPGGRGDSALFAVNGFNMLINGGSDRKSCFWKLVRHLDRVDSILLTHIGDENLPGINSMLQRKVAEFEEEQSQGSTANSDWTNNMISPDIGVVFVNLPENLDNPEPNSRVRRTLDEVTMTQQLLAKLNLRVEPLLRPVGNIIEPMYVLNPSKNSKEMQHFMKHWKGTEKDTGEKRQKRNLQKKTKLA
;
A
#
# COMPACT_ATOMS: atom_id res chain seq x y z
N MET A 1 8.63 -45.68 2.60
CA MET A 1 8.31 -44.39 3.23
C MET A 1 9.56 -43.66 3.70
N GLU A 2 10.64 -44.34 4.10
CA GLU A 2 11.93 -43.71 4.49
C GLU A 2 12.54 -42.81 3.41
N GLY A 3 12.64 -43.25 2.16
CA GLY A 3 13.27 -42.44 1.10
C GLY A 3 12.55 -41.12 0.78
N LEU A 4 11.25 -40.98 1.09
CA LEU A 4 10.56 -39.68 0.95
C LEU A 4 10.91 -38.75 2.13
N SER A 5 11.04 -39.30 3.34
CA SER A 5 11.44 -38.55 4.54
C SER A 5 12.87 -38.04 4.38
N GLU A 6 13.81 -38.92 3.98
CA GLU A 6 15.20 -38.57 3.72
C GLU A 6 15.31 -37.50 2.63
N PHE A 7 14.52 -37.61 1.56
CA PHE A 7 14.48 -36.60 0.51
C PHE A 7 13.92 -35.26 1.01
N THR A 8 12.86 -35.26 1.82
CA THR A 8 12.32 -34.02 2.40
C THR A 8 13.28 -33.38 3.40
N GLU A 9 13.94 -34.17 4.24
CA GLU A 9 14.97 -33.69 5.18
C GLU A 9 16.16 -33.10 4.42
N TYR A 10 16.64 -33.78 3.38
CA TYR A 10 17.68 -33.27 2.51
C TYR A 10 17.28 -31.93 1.85
N LEU A 11 16.04 -31.81 1.38
CA LEU A 11 15.53 -30.54 0.85
C LEU A 11 15.45 -29.47 1.93
N PHE A 12 15.00 -29.78 3.15
CA PHE A 12 14.97 -28.82 4.25
C PHE A 12 16.36 -28.33 4.63
N GLU A 13 17.37 -29.19 4.61
CA GLU A 13 18.76 -28.82 4.86
C GLU A 13 19.39 -28.03 3.71
N SER A 14 18.91 -28.23 2.48
CA SER A 14 19.46 -27.61 1.26
C SER A 14 18.73 -26.33 0.83
N VAL A 15 17.52 -26.09 1.33
CA VAL A 15 16.68 -24.94 0.97
C VAL A 15 16.78 -23.86 2.04
N GLU A 16 17.53 -22.81 1.75
CA GLU A 16 17.50 -21.59 2.55
C GLU A 16 16.26 -20.76 2.16
N ILE A 17 15.33 -20.58 3.11
CA ILE A 17 14.23 -19.63 2.96
C ILE A 17 14.75 -18.27 3.43
N PRO A 18 14.85 -17.26 2.54
CA PRO A 18 15.38 -15.96 2.92
C PRO A 18 14.50 -15.32 3.99
N ALA A 19 15.12 -14.72 5.01
CA ALA A 19 14.39 -14.01 6.04
C ALA A 19 13.66 -12.80 5.45
N PRO A 20 12.53 -12.34 6.06
CA PRO A 20 11.83 -11.14 5.60
C PRO A 20 12.74 -9.91 5.49
N PHE A 21 13.75 -9.80 6.38
CA PHE A 21 14.73 -8.72 6.38
C PHE A 21 15.73 -8.77 5.21
N ASP A 22 16.09 -9.97 4.75
CA ASP A 22 16.98 -10.16 3.60
C ASP A 22 16.25 -9.91 2.28
N LEU A 23 14.97 -10.28 2.23
CA LEU A 23 14.12 -10.11 1.06
C LEU A 23 13.85 -8.64 0.77
N LEU A 24 13.53 -7.87 1.81
CA LEU A 24 13.16 -6.47 1.73
C LEU A 24 14.10 -5.67 2.62
N GLU A 25 15.10 -5.00 2.05
CA GLU A 25 16.15 -4.34 2.82
C GLU A 25 15.68 -3.10 3.63
N PRO A 26 16.31 -2.75 4.77
CA PRO A 26 15.96 -1.55 5.54
C PRO A 26 16.28 -0.24 4.79
N PRO A 27 15.83 0.93 5.30
CA PRO A 27 16.17 2.23 4.74
C PRO A 27 17.68 2.50 4.83
N THR A 28 18.29 3.05 3.77
CA THR A 28 19.75 3.32 3.70
C THR A 28 20.17 4.66 4.28
N SER A 29 19.23 5.48 4.76
CA SER A 29 19.48 6.82 5.27
C SER A 29 18.55 7.10 6.44
N GLY A 30 19.04 7.83 7.44
CA GLY A 30 18.20 8.29 8.55
C GLY A 30 17.15 9.31 8.07
N GLY A 31 15.92 9.14 8.56
CA GLY A 31 14.79 10.03 8.29
C GLY A 31 13.88 9.60 7.13
N PHE A 32 12.72 10.26 7.04
CA PHE A 32 11.65 9.88 6.12
C PHE A 32 11.55 10.81 4.90
N LEU A 33 11.26 10.21 3.75
CA LEU A 33 10.95 10.89 2.51
C LEU A 33 9.56 11.53 2.59
N LYS A 34 9.48 12.86 2.44
CA LYS A 34 8.21 13.60 2.40
C LYS A 34 7.80 13.93 0.98
N LEU A 35 6.69 13.33 0.52
CA LEU A 35 6.09 13.58 -0.78
C LEU A 35 5.04 14.71 -0.67
N SER A 36 5.50 15.96 -0.80
CA SER A 36 4.67 17.16 -0.60
C SER A 36 3.88 17.60 -1.84
N LYS A 37 4.35 17.26 -3.03
CA LYS A 37 3.66 17.54 -4.29
C LYS A 37 2.88 16.32 -4.74
N PRO A 38 1.69 16.49 -5.35
CA PRO A 38 0.98 15.40 -6.01
C PRO A 38 1.91 14.65 -6.98
N CYS A 39 2.11 13.36 -6.76
CA CYS A 39 2.92 12.52 -7.63
C CYS A 39 2.36 11.10 -7.73
N CYS A 40 2.78 10.43 -8.80
CA CYS A 40 2.48 9.03 -9.08
C CYS A 40 3.80 8.34 -9.44
N TYR A 41 4.15 7.32 -8.68
CA TYR A 41 5.26 6.42 -8.99
C TYR A 41 4.67 5.13 -9.54
N ILE A 42 5.22 4.65 -10.66
CA ILE A 42 4.84 3.37 -11.26
C ILE A 42 6.01 2.43 -11.10
N PHE A 43 5.75 1.25 -10.57
CA PHE A 43 6.75 0.21 -10.36
C PHE A 43 6.41 -0.99 -11.26
N PRO A 44 7.09 -1.12 -12.41
CA PRO A 44 6.85 -2.23 -13.31
C PRO A 44 7.34 -3.54 -12.67
N GLY A 45 6.42 -4.48 -12.44
CA GLY A 45 6.70 -5.75 -11.75
C GLY A 45 6.90 -6.93 -12.69
N GLY A 46 6.85 -6.69 -14.01
CA GLY A 46 6.81 -7.75 -15.01
C GLY A 46 5.41 -8.34 -15.12
N ARG A 47 5.03 -9.22 -14.19
CA ARG A 47 3.66 -9.75 -14.09
C ARG A 47 2.92 -9.02 -12.97
N GLY A 48 2.01 -8.14 -13.37
CA GLY A 48 1.33 -7.24 -12.46
C GLY A 48 2.22 -6.06 -12.05
N ASP A 49 1.61 -4.90 -11.99
CA ASP A 49 2.29 -3.65 -11.66
C ASP A 49 1.78 -3.11 -10.33
N SER A 50 2.61 -2.29 -9.69
CA SER A 50 2.21 -1.51 -8.53
C SER A 50 2.44 -0.02 -8.78
N ALA A 51 1.73 0.81 -8.03
CA ALA A 51 1.89 2.26 -8.10
C ALA A 51 1.74 2.89 -6.73
N LEU A 52 2.41 4.00 -6.49
CA LEU A 52 2.22 4.84 -5.31
C LEU A 52 1.66 6.19 -5.74
N PHE A 53 0.47 6.55 -5.27
CA PHE A 53 -0.06 7.90 -5.37
C PHE A 53 0.22 8.63 -4.06
N ALA A 54 0.86 9.80 -4.15
CA ALA A 54 1.10 10.63 -3.00
C ALA A 54 0.56 12.04 -3.24
N VAL A 55 -0.26 12.54 -2.31
CA VAL A 55 -0.85 13.88 -2.38
C VAL A 55 -0.87 14.49 -0.99
N ASN A 56 -0.17 15.61 -0.81
CA ASN A 56 -0.17 16.37 0.44
C ASN A 56 0.13 15.51 1.69
N GLY A 57 1.12 14.61 1.57
CA GLY A 57 1.50 13.69 2.65
C GLY A 57 0.60 12.46 2.83
N PHE A 58 -0.47 12.31 2.05
CA PHE A 58 -1.25 11.07 1.99
C PHE A 58 -0.64 10.13 0.95
N ASN A 59 -0.25 8.92 1.36
CA ASN A 59 0.39 7.90 0.52
C ASN A 59 -0.54 6.70 0.32
N MET A 60 -0.95 6.44 -0.92
CA MET A 60 -1.76 5.29 -1.30
C MET A 60 -0.96 4.36 -2.21
N LEU A 61 -0.68 3.14 -1.72
CA LEU A 61 -0.07 2.08 -2.50
C LEU A 61 -1.15 1.29 -3.23
N ILE A 62 -1.03 1.15 -4.54
CA ILE A 62 -1.95 0.38 -5.39
C ILE A 62 -1.24 -0.88 -5.83
N ASN A 63 -1.80 -2.04 -5.51
CA ASN A 63 -1.28 -3.36 -5.87
C ASN A 63 0.16 -3.62 -5.35
N GLY A 64 0.65 -4.86 -5.45
CA GLY A 64 1.98 -5.29 -5.00
C GLY A 64 2.87 -5.90 -6.08
N GLY A 65 2.31 -6.33 -7.21
CA GLY A 65 3.03 -7.09 -8.23
C GLY A 65 3.29 -8.56 -7.84
N SER A 66 3.78 -9.37 -8.80
CA SER A 66 4.01 -10.81 -8.60
C SER A 66 5.28 -11.17 -7.84
N ASP A 67 6.24 -10.26 -7.74
CA ASP A 67 7.54 -10.55 -7.12
C ASP A 67 7.49 -10.30 -5.61
N ARG A 68 7.98 -11.27 -4.82
CA ARG A 68 8.12 -11.14 -3.37
C ARG A 68 9.19 -10.11 -3.02
N LYS A 69 10.22 -9.94 -3.87
CA LYS A 69 11.14 -8.79 -3.78
C LYS A 69 10.49 -7.57 -4.43
N SER A 70 9.56 -6.98 -3.69
CA SER A 70 8.66 -5.96 -4.17
C SER A 70 9.39 -4.77 -4.79
N CYS A 71 9.10 -4.48 -6.05
CA CYS A 71 9.78 -3.40 -6.79
C CYS A 71 9.51 -2.00 -6.17
N PHE A 72 8.34 -1.80 -5.58
CA PHE A 72 7.98 -0.57 -4.86
C PHE A 72 8.79 -0.33 -3.59
N TRP A 73 9.38 -1.39 -3.02
CA TRP A 73 10.04 -1.34 -1.71
C TRP A 73 11.18 -0.35 -1.67
N LYS A 74 11.93 -0.22 -2.77
CA LYS A 74 13.02 0.75 -2.93
C LYS A 74 12.62 2.18 -2.60
N LEU A 75 11.37 2.56 -2.82
CA LEU A 75 10.82 3.86 -2.46
C LEU A 75 10.07 3.79 -1.13
N VAL A 76 9.16 2.82 -0.98
CA VAL A 76 8.22 2.73 0.14
C VAL A 76 8.94 2.57 1.48
N ARG A 77 10.08 1.89 1.53
CA ARG A 77 10.89 1.77 2.75
C ARG A 77 11.37 3.11 3.31
N HIS A 78 11.42 4.17 2.49
CA HIS A 78 11.84 5.49 2.95
C HIS A 78 10.68 6.37 3.44
N LEU A 79 9.43 5.89 3.35
CA LEU A 79 8.27 6.62 3.86
C LEU A 79 8.12 6.39 5.37
N ASP A 80 7.56 7.37 6.06
CA ASP A 80 7.09 7.18 7.44
C ASP A 80 5.84 6.30 7.49
N ARG A 81 4.95 6.47 6.50
CA ARG A 81 3.69 5.73 6.43
C ARG A 81 3.16 5.55 5.01
N VAL A 82 2.43 4.46 4.84
CA VAL A 82 1.51 4.20 3.74
C VAL A 82 0.09 4.31 4.33
N ASP A 83 -0.56 5.45 4.09
CA ASP A 83 -1.91 5.73 4.62
C ASP A 83 -2.95 4.71 4.19
N SER A 84 -2.82 4.19 2.97
CA SER A 84 -3.73 3.20 2.46
C SER A 84 -3.09 2.27 1.44
N ILE A 85 -3.55 1.04 1.41
CA ILE A 85 -3.24 0.06 0.36
C ILE A 85 -4.54 -0.24 -0.38
N LEU A 86 -4.52 -0.19 -1.71
CA LEU A 86 -5.63 -0.59 -2.56
C LEU A 86 -5.23 -1.81 -3.39
N LEU A 87 -5.87 -2.94 -3.12
CA LEU A 87 -5.77 -4.14 -3.94
C LEU A 87 -6.94 -4.17 -4.93
N THR A 88 -6.64 -3.92 -6.20
CA THR A 88 -7.67 -3.83 -7.25
C THR A 88 -8.34 -5.17 -7.57
N HIS A 89 -7.60 -6.26 -7.39
CA HIS A 89 -8.05 -7.64 -7.57
C HIS A 89 -7.15 -8.59 -6.77
N ILE A 90 -7.65 -9.79 -6.53
CA ILE A 90 -6.92 -10.90 -5.93
C ILE A 90 -6.24 -11.71 -7.03
N GLY A 91 -4.94 -11.98 -6.90
CA GLY A 91 -4.18 -12.71 -7.91
C GLY A 91 -2.73 -12.97 -7.52
N ASP A 92 -2.12 -14.00 -8.14
CA ASP A 92 -0.69 -14.31 -7.99
C ASP A 92 0.22 -13.28 -8.68
N GLU A 93 -0.38 -12.35 -9.43
CA GLU A 93 0.24 -11.16 -10.01
C GLU A 93 0.23 -9.93 -9.09
N ASN A 94 -0.37 -10.02 -7.90
CA ASN A 94 -0.60 -8.84 -7.06
C ASN A 94 -0.23 -9.04 -5.59
N LEU A 95 -0.68 -10.16 -5.01
CA LEU A 95 -0.53 -10.43 -3.59
C LEU A 95 0.91 -10.68 -3.13
N PRO A 96 1.80 -11.35 -3.89
CA PRO A 96 3.13 -11.68 -3.40
C PRO A 96 3.93 -10.48 -2.88
N GLY A 97 3.88 -9.35 -3.60
CA GLY A 97 4.61 -8.15 -3.19
C GLY A 97 4.00 -7.43 -1.99
N ILE A 98 2.68 -7.51 -1.78
CA ILE A 98 2.04 -7.01 -0.55
C ILE A 98 2.36 -7.95 0.62
N ASN A 99 2.27 -9.26 0.40
CA ASN A 99 2.52 -10.27 1.43
C ASN A 99 3.95 -10.16 1.97
N SER A 100 4.96 -9.96 1.12
CA SER A 100 6.34 -9.78 1.60
C SER A 100 6.51 -8.53 2.48
N MET A 101 5.86 -7.41 2.12
CA MET A 101 5.87 -6.20 2.94
C MET A 101 5.20 -6.42 4.30
N LEU A 102 4.02 -7.07 4.32
CA LEU A 102 3.31 -7.38 5.55
C LEU A 102 4.07 -8.39 6.42
N GLN A 103 4.69 -9.40 5.81
CA GLN A 103 5.56 -10.35 6.52
C GLN A 103 6.73 -9.64 7.18
N ARG A 104 7.37 -8.70 6.48
CA ARG A 104 8.44 -7.91 7.08
C ARG A 104 7.92 -7.10 8.28
N LYS A 105 6.75 -6.44 8.17
CA LYS A 105 6.14 -5.71 9.31
C LYS A 105 5.82 -6.64 10.49
N VAL A 106 5.37 -7.86 10.23
CA VAL A 106 5.15 -8.88 11.29
C VAL A 106 6.47 -9.27 11.95
N ALA A 107 7.53 -9.51 11.18
CA ALA A 107 8.84 -9.85 11.72
C ALA A 107 9.40 -8.71 12.60
N GLU A 108 9.25 -7.45 12.16
CA GLU A 108 9.60 -6.27 12.96
C GLU A 108 8.81 -6.25 14.29
N PHE A 109 7.50 -6.47 14.25
CA PHE A 109 6.64 -6.52 15.44
C PHE A 109 6.97 -7.67 16.40
N GLU A 110 7.32 -8.86 15.87
CA GLU A 110 7.70 -10.03 16.66
C GLU A 110 9.09 -9.84 17.32
N GLU A 111 10.04 -9.20 16.63
CA GLU A 111 11.34 -8.84 17.20
C GLU A 111 11.23 -7.76 18.29
N GLU A 112 10.42 -6.72 18.07
CA GLU A 112 10.17 -5.65 19.06
C GLU A 112 9.62 -6.20 20.38
N GLN A 113 8.72 -7.19 20.34
CA GLN A 113 8.19 -7.82 21.55
C GLN A 113 9.20 -8.76 22.25
N SER A 114 10.13 -9.33 21.49
CA SER A 114 11.13 -10.27 21.99
C SER A 114 12.32 -9.54 22.66
N GLN A 115 12.59 -8.31 22.24
CA GLN A 115 13.61 -7.45 22.82
C GLN A 115 13.04 -6.74 24.06
N GLY A 116 13.52 -7.11 25.26
CA GLY A 116 13.20 -6.38 26.49
C GLY A 116 13.66 -4.92 26.48
N SER A 117 13.45 -4.20 27.59
CA SER A 117 13.64 -2.75 27.77
C SER A 117 15.06 -2.16 27.57
N THR A 118 15.98 -2.86 26.90
CA THR A 118 17.31 -2.37 26.51
C THR A 118 17.38 -2.18 25.00
N ALA A 119 16.50 -1.34 24.48
CA ALA A 119 16.40 -1.08 23.06
C ALA A 119 17.47 -0.06 22.65
N ASN A 120 18.52 -0.50 21.95
CA ASN A 120 19.64 0.31 21.48
C ASN A 120 19.19 1.40 20.45
N SER A 121 19.24 2.69 20.76
CA SER A 121 18.68 3.82 19.96
C SER A 121 18.92 3.84 18.44
N ASP A 122 19.85 3.03 17.94
CA ASP A 122 20.15 2.86 16.52
C ASP A 122 19.15 1.93 15.79
N TRP A 123 18.49 0.98 16.47
CA TRP A 123 17.43 0.14 15.86
C TRP A 123 16.17 0.97 15.55
N THR A 124 15.78 1.89 16.45
CA THR A 124 14.64 2.79 16.25
C THR A 124 14.83 3.76 15.09
N ASN A 125 16.07 4.03 14.69
CA ASN A 125 16.35 5.06 13.69
C ASN A 125 16.55 4.50 12.27
N ASN A 126 16.89 3.21 12.11
CA ASN A 126 17.35 2.68 10.82
C ASN A 126 16.77 1.31 10.39
N MET A 127 15.76 0.75 11.09
CA MET A 127 15.16 -0.56 10.70
C MET A 127 13.63 -0.58 10.53
N ILE A 128 12.94 0.54 10.68
CA ILE A 128 11.48 0.57 10.71
C ILE A 128 10.90 0.62 9.28
N SER A 129 10.07 -0.36 8.92
CA SER A 129 9.19 -0.27 7.75
C SER A 129 8.06 0.73 7.98
N PRO A 130 7.53 1.39 6.92
CA PRO A 130 6.48 2.39 7.09
C PRO A 130 5.28 1.84 7.88
N ASP A 131 4.61 2.72 8.61
CA ASP A 131 3.32 2.40 9.20
C ASP A 131 2.27 2.17 8.11
N ILE A 132 1.36 1.23 8.35
CA ILE A 132 0.35 0.83 7.38
C ILE A 132 -1.01 1.24 7.93
N GLY A 133 -1.73 2.05 7.17
CA GLY A 133 -3.10 2.46 7.48
C GLY A 133 -4.13 1.42 7.02
N VAL A 134 -5.17 1.89 6.33
CA VAL A 134 -6.29 1.04 5.90
C VAL A 134 -5.95 0.23 4.66
N VAL A 135 -6.40 -1.02 4.60
CA VAL A 135 -6.24 -1.88 3.43
C VAL A 135 -7.59 -2.08 2.77
N PHE A 136 -7.72 -1.60 1.54
CA PHE A 136 -8.90 -1.79 0.72
C PHE A 136 -8.75 -3.03 -0.16
N VAL A 137 -9.55 -4.06 0.10
CA VAL A 137 -9.48 -5.34 -0.61
C VAL A 137 -10.78 -6.13 -0.51
N ASN A 138 -11.16 -6.78 -1.61
CA ASN A 138 -12.25 -7.76 -1.62
C ASN A 138 -11.65 -9.16 -1.41
N LEU A 139 -11.58 -9.61 -0.16
CA LEU A 139 -11.14 -10.96 0.18
C LEU A 139 -12.33 -11.94 0.13
N PRO A 140 -12.14 -13.16 -0.40
CA PRO A 140 -13.17 -14.19 -0.32
C PRO A 140 -13.39 -14.64 1.14
N GLU A 141 -14.65 -14.80 1.52
CA GLU A 141 -15.05 -15.22 2.89
C GLU A 141 -14.94 -16.73 3.10
N ASN A 142 -15.19 -17.52 2.05
CA ASN A 142 -15.12 -18.99 2.08
C ASN A 142 -14.11 -19.48 1.04
N LEU A 143 -13.11 -20.23 1.51
CA LEU A 143 -12.02 -20.78 0.70
C LEU A 143 -12.19 -22.28 0.41
N ASP A 144 -13.39 -22.82 0.66
CA ASP A 144 -13.65 -24.26 0.59
C ASP A 144 -13.64 -24.80 -0.84
N ASN A 145 -12.95 -25.94 -1.00
CA ASN A 145 -12.95 -26.79 -2.19
C ASN A 145 -12.40 -26.14 -3.49
N PRO A 146 -11.10 -25.80 -3.55
CA PRO A 146 -10.50 -25.24 -4.76
C PRO A 146 -10.47 -26.25 -5.91
N GLU A 147 -10.84 -25.77 -7.10
CA GLU A 147 -10.62 -26.48 -8.37
C GLU A 147 -9.15 -26.95 -8.49
N PRO A 148 -8.86 -28.13 -9.07
CA PRO A 148 -7.52 -28.74 -9.09
C PRO A 148 -6.47 -28.00 -9.94
N ASN A 149 -6.74 -26.76 -10.36
CA ASN A 149 -5.84 -25.93 -11.14
C ASN A 149 -4.70 -25.37 -10.27
N SER A 150 -3.45 -25.61 -10.68
CA SER A 150 -2.26 -25.17 -9.95
C SER A 150 -2.14 -23.65 -9.78
N ARG A 151 -2.69 -22.86 -10.72
CA ARG A 151 -2.75 -21.39 -10.58
C ARG A 151 -3.73 -20.95 -9.50
N VAL A 152 -4.90 -21.59 -9.47
CA VAL A 152 -5.95 -21.33 -8.47
C VAL A 152 -5.43 -21.63 -7.07
N ARG A 153 -4.68 -22.74 -6.92
CA ARG A 153 -4.03 -23.08 -5.65
C ARG A 153 -3.01 -22.04 -5.19
N ARG A 154 -2.13 -21.57 -6.08
CA ARG A 154 -1.17 -20.51 -5.72
C ARG A 154 -1.84 -19.22 -5.29
N THR A 155 -2.87 -18.78 -6.01
CA THR A 155 -3.64 -17.60 -5.62
C THR A 155 -4.31 -17.80 -4.26
N LEU A 156 -4.83 -19.01 -4.00
CA LEU A 156 -5.44 -19.34 -2.71
C LEU A 156 -4.46 -19.29 -1.54
N ASP A 157 -3.24 -19.81 -1.75
CA ASP A 157 -2.17 -19.76 -0.75
C ASP A 157 -1.81 -18.30 -0.43
N GLU A 158 -1.65 -17.46 -1.46
CA GLU A 158 -1.37 -16.03 -1.29
C GLU A 158 -2.52 -15.30 -0.58
N VAL A 159 -3.79 -15.62 -0.87
CA VAL A 159 -4.96 -15.03 -0.18
C VAL A 159 -4.99 -15.40 1.29
N THR A 160 -4.80 -16.70 1.59
CA THR A 160 -4.80 -17.21 2.96
C THR A 160 -3.71 -16.54 3.77
N MET A 161 -2.53 -16.39 3.17
CA MET A 161 -1.40 -15.68 3.75
C MET A 161 -1.72 -14.20 3.98
N THR A 162 -2.32 -13.51 3.01
CA THR A 162 -2.75 -12.11 3.17
C THR A 162 -3.70 -11.97 4.37
N GLN A 163 -4.72 -12.83 4.48
CA GLN A 163 -5.68 -12.81 5.60
C GLN A 163 -4.98 -12.99 6.96
N GLN A 164 -4.07 -13.96 7.06
CA GLN A 164 -3.32 -14.21 8.29
C GLN A 164 -2.43 -13.02 8.68
N LEU A 165 -1.74 -12.41 7.73
CA LEU A 165 -0.86 -11.26 7.98
C LEU A 165 -1.64 -10.01 8.39
N LEU A 166 -2.75 -9.72 7.72
CA LEU A 166 -3.65 -8.60 8.08
C LEU A 166 -4.20 -8.78 9.49
N ALA A 167 -4.60 -10.00 9.85
CA ALA A 167 -5.09 -10.33 11.19
C ALA A 167 -3.99 -10.20 12.26
N LYS A 168 -2.79 -10.75 12.01
CA LYS A 168 -1.63 -10.64 12.92
C LYS A 168 -1.26 -9.19 13.22
N LEU A 169 -1.30 -8.33 12.21
CA LEU A 169 -1.00 -6.89 12.33
C LEU A 169 -2.19 -6.07 12.83
N ASN A 170 -3.37 -6.69 13.02
CA ASN A 170 -4.61 -6.02 13.39
C ASN A 170 -4.94 -4.81 12.48
N LEU A 171 -4.71 -4.96 11.17
CA LEU A 171 -4.94 -3.88 10.20
C LEU A 171 -6.43 -3.74 9.88
N ARG A 172 -6.88 -2.48 9.72
CA ARG A 172 -8.23 -2.19 9.27
C ARG A 172 -8.38 -2.57 7.80
N VAL A 173 -9.27 -3.51 7.52
CA VAL A 173 -9.63 -3.94 6.17
C VAL A 173 -10.98 -3.38 5.78
N GLU A 174 -11.08 -2.79 4.60
CA GLU A 174 -12.31 -2.25 4.04
C GLU A 174 -12.59 -2.85 2.66
N PRO A 175 -13.79 -3.40 2.41
CA PRO A 175 -14.11 -3.96 1.10
C PRO A 175 -14.35 -2.84 0.07
N LEU A 176 -14.02 -3.12 -1.19
CA LEU A 176 -14.34 -2.29 -2.35
C LEU A 176 -15.77 -2.58 -2.81
N LEU A 177 -16.72 -2.35 -1.91
CA LEU A 177 -18.15 -2.53 -2.15
C LEU A 177 -18.85 -1.19 -1.97
N ARG A 178 -19.87 -0.92 -2.79
CA ARG A 178 -20.72 0.24 -2.59
C ARG A 178 -21.62 -0.04 -1.37
N PRO A 179 -21.59 0.80 -0.32
CA PRO A 179 -22.53 0.66 0.78
C PRO A 179 -23.96 0.83 0.26
N VAL A 180 -24.89 0.00 0.74
CA VAL A 180 -26.31 0.12 0.39
C VAL A 180 -26.89 1.32 1.17
N GLY A 181 -26.98 2.48 0.52
CA GLY A 181 -27.52 3.72 1.10
C GLY A 181 -27.13 4.98 0.34
N ASN A 182 -27.80 6.10 0.63
CA ASN A 182 -27.44 7.42 0.09
C ASN A 182 -26.20 7.97 0.80
N ILE A 183 -25.02 7.45 0.45
CA ILE A 183 -23.76 8.08 0.81
C ILE A 183 -23.35 8.95 -0.38
N ILE A 184 -23.23 10.24 -0.08
CA ILE A 184 -22.86 11.32 -0.99
C ILE A 184 -21.41 11.07 -1.42
N GLU A 185 -21.18 11.04 -2.73
CA GLU A 185 -19.89 10.84 -3.43
C GLU A 185 -19.50 9.39 -3.76
N PRO A 186 -20.08 8.80 -4.85
CA PRO A 186 -19.50 7.62 -5.46
C PRO A 186 -18.07 7.91 -5.94
N MET A 187 -17.19 6.91 -5.83
CA MET A 187 -15.92 6.90 -6.55
C MET A 187 -16.20 7.04 -8.04
N TYR A 188 -16.02 8.25 -8.58
CA TYR A 188 -16.18 8.50 -10.01
C TYR A 188 -15.01 7.84 -10.74
N VAL A 189 -15.30 6.95 -11.68
CA VAL A 189 -14.37 6.65 -12.75
C VAL A 189 -14.19 7.96 -13.52
N LEU A 190 -13.10 8.69 -13.26
CA LEU A 190 -12.71 9.88 -14.00
C LEU A 190 -12.18 9.44 -15.37
N ASN A 191 -13.07 8.99 -16.25
CA ASN A 191 -12.82 8.98 -17.69
C ASN A 191 -13.71 10.06 -18.35
N PRO A 192 -13.50 11.34 -18.02
CA PRO A 192 -14.27 12.38 -18.67
C PRO A 192 -13.92 12.37 -20.15
N SER A 193 -14.95 12.38 -21.01
CA SER A 193 -14.73 12.53 -22.44
C SER A 193 -13.90 13.79 -22.70
N LYS A 194 -13.05 13.79 -23.74
CA LYS A 194 -12.15 14.90 -24.07
C LYS A 194 -12.84 16.28 -24.13
N ASN A 195 -14.14 16.31 -24.41
CA ASN A 195 -14.96 17.51 -24.54
C ASN A 195 -15.91 17.75 -23.34
N SER A 196 -15.80 16.99 -22.26
CA SER A 196 -16.64 17.17 -21.07
C SER A 196 -16.32 18.51 -20.39
N LYS A 197 -17.34 19.10 -19.76
CA LYS A 197 -17.19 20.36 -19.03
C LYS A 197 -16.22 20.22 -17.85
N GLU A 198 -16.24 19.05 -17.21
CA GLU A 198 -15.39 18.67 -16.09
C GLU A 198 -13.92 18.61 -16.51
N MET A 199 -13.61 17.98 -17.66
CA MET A 199 -12.24 17.91 -18.20
C MET A 199 -11.71 19.30 -18.62
N GLN A 200 -12.54 20.10 -19.28
CA GLN A 200 -12.17 21.46 -19.66
C GLN A 200 -11.92 22.34 -18.43
N HIS A 201 -12.77 22.23 -17.41
CA HIS A 201 -12.61 22.94 -16.14
C HIS A 201 -11.33 22.53 -15.42
N PHE A 202 -11.08 21.23 -15.27
CA PHE A 202 -9.86 20.70 -14.67
C PHE A 202 -8.60 21.20 -15.38
N MET A 203 -8.54 21.07 -16.71
CA MET A 203 -7.36 21.47 -17.49
C MET A 203 -7.11 22.98 -17.45
N LYS A 204 -8.15 23.79 -17.28
CA LYS A 204 -8.04 25.24 -17.09
C LYS A 204 -7.38 25.59 -15.76
N HIS A 205 -7.73 24.89 -14.68
CA HIS A 205 -7.19 25.12 -13.33
C HIS A 205 -5.81 24.47 -13.14
N TRP A 206 -5.58 23.30 -13.75
CA TRP A 206 -4.31 22.56 -13.69
C TRP A 206 -3.12 23.38 -14.20
N LYS A 207 -3.33 24.20 -15.23
CA LYS A 207 -2.29 25.07 -15.79
C LYS A 207 -1.91 26.26 -14.90
N GLY A 208 -2.52 26.41 -13.71
CA GLY A 208 -2.23 27.47 -12.75
C GLY A 208 -2.40 28.90 -13.31
N THR A 209 -3.15 29.06 -14.40
CA THR A 209 -3.23 30.31 -15.17
C THR A 209 -4.33 31.24 -14.69
N GLU A 210 -5.26 30.76 -13.86
CA GLU A 210 -6.19 31.63 -13.14
C GLU A 210 -5.65 31.93 -11.75
N LYS A 211 -5.24 33.18 -11.52
CA LYS A 211 -5.11 33.73 -10.17
C LYS A 211 -6.50 33.71 -9.55
N ASP A 212 -6.65 32.96 -8.47
CA ASP A 212 -7.88 32.85 -7.72
C ASP A 212 -8.45 34.26 -7.40
N THR A 213 -9.46 34.66 -8.16
CA THR A 213 -10.17 35.93 -7.93
C THR A 213 -11.13 35.84 -6.74
N GLY A 214 -11.35 34.64 -6.19
CA GLY A 214 -12.16 34.38 -5.00
C GLY A 214 -11.55 34.99 -3.73
N GLU A 215 -10.24 34.80 -3.51
CA GLU A 215 -9.55 35.34 -2.34
C GLU A 215 -9.57 36.87 -2.28
N LYS A 216 -9.52 37.55 -3.45
CA LYS A 216 -9.57 39.02 -3.50
C LYS A 216 -10.93 39.60 -3.14
N ARG A 217 -12.01 38.84 -3.36
CA ARG A 217 -13.38 39.27 -3.05
C ARG A 217 -13.69 39.08 -1.56
N GLN A 218 -13.18 38.04 -0.92
CA GLN A 218 -13.23 37.86 0.54
C GLN A 218 -12.36 38.90 1.29
N LYS A 219 -11.13 39.17 0.83
CA LYS A 219 -10.26 40.19 1.47
C LYS A 219 -10.83 41.61 1.35
N ARG A 220 -11.49 41.98 0.23
CA ARG A 220 -12.18 43.28 0.09
C ARG A 220 -13.42 43.41 0.97
N ASN A 221 -14.18 42.34 1.15
CA ASN A 221 -15.37 42.36 2.01
C ASN A 221 -15.00 42.38 3.50
N LEU A 222 -13.89 41.77 3.89
CA LEU A 222 -13.38 41.83 5.26
C LEU A 222 -12.84 43.24 5.59
N GLN A 223 -12.07 43.87 4.69
CA GLN A 223 -11.58 45.25 4.88
C GLN A 223 -12.67 46.32 4.89
N LYS A 224 -13.79 46.11 4.17
CA LYS A 224 -14.94 47.02 4.23
C LYS A 224 -15.72 46.92 5.54
N LYS A 225 -15.74 45.75 6.19
CA LYS A 225 -16.39 45.59 7.51
C LYS A 225 -15.57 46.20 8.65
N THR A 226 -14.24 46.29 8.54
CA THR A 226 -13.38 46.88 9.59
C THR A 226 -13.30 48.41 9.54
N LYS A 227 -13.83 49.07 8.49
CA LYS A 227 -13.86 50.54 8.37
C LYS A 227 -15.20 51.18 8.74
N LEU A 228 -16.17 50.37 9.21
CA LEU A 228 -17.52 50.79 9.58
C LEU A 228 -17.86 50.45 11.05
N ALA A 229 -16.84 50.20 11.87
CA ALA A 229 -16.92 50.13 13.33
C ALA A 229 -16.01 51.21 13.92
#